data_AF-A0A965HUZ3-F1
#
_entry.id   AF-A0A965HUZ3-F1
#
_cell.length_a   1.000
_cell.length_b   1.000
_cell.length_c   1.000
_cell.angle_alpha   90.00
_cell.angle_beta   90.00
_cell.angle_gamma   90.00
#
_symmetry.space_group_name_H-M   'P 1'
#
loop_
_entity.id
_entity.type
_entity.pdbx_description
1 polymer ?
#
loop_
_entity_poly.entity_id
_entity_poly.type
_entity_poly.pdbx_seq_one_letter_code
_entity_poly.pdbx_strand_id
1 'polypeptide(L)'
;ILQKEWGYDIEKCYFGGKSTDRYLKAGDDRTCHELFDRFVTELWFSARAFMEEGLIGNLTVEFKTLREQLAARNYETVHDKKDAIETKRVMKKRVGYSPDHADAFCMFTELFKRKGAVAGSAQDYKKGGGREALHRRAVAYSQVTHDEDFAHATV
;
A
#
# COMPACT_ATOMS: atom_id res chain seq x y z
N ILE A 1 -23.71 3.85 3.36
CA ILE A 1 -24.55 3.87 2.14
C ILE A 1 -24.29 2.59 1.36
N LEU A 2 -23.10 2.38 0.76
CA LEU A 2 -22.79 1.17 -0.03
C LEU A 2 -23.07 -0.19 0.66
N GLN A 3 -22.52 -0.48 1.84
CA GLN A 3 -22.79 -1.77 2.51
C GLN A 3 -24.28 -1.99 2.85
N LYS A 4 -25.03 -0.90 3.09
CA LYS A 4 -26.47 -0.99 3.36
C LYS A 4 -27.25 -1.35 2.08
N GLU A 5 -26.80 -0.85 0.94
CA GLU A 5 -27.49 -1.01 -0.34
C GLU A 5 -27.07 -2.29 -1.08
N TRP A 6 -25.80 -2.69 -0.99
CA TRP A 6 -25.21 -3.74 -1.84
C TRP A 6 -24.89 -5.03 -1.09
N GLY A 7 -25.09 -5.06 0.23
CA GLY A 7 -24.93 -6.26 1.06
C GLY A 7 -23.81 -6.18 2.09
N TYR A 8 -23.92 -7.05 3.10
CA TYR A 8 -22.99 -7.08 4.25
C TYR A 8 -21.62 -7.66 3.92
N ASP A 9 -21.50 -8.37 2.79
CA ASP A 9 -20.26 -8.99 2.32
C ASP A 9 -19.22 -7.97 1.82
N ILE A 10 -19.59 -6.67 1.78
CA ILE A 10 -18.67 -5.59 1.45
C ILE A 10 -17.80 -5.25 2.66
N GLU A 11 -16.50 -5.48 2.48
CA GLU A 11 -15.46 -5.12 3.44
C GLU A 11 -15.23 -3.61 3.47
N LYS A 12 -15.49 -2.97 4.61
CA LYS A 12 -15.23 -1.54 4.80
C LYS A 12 -13.80 -1.29 5.26
N CYS A 13 -13.08 -0.45 4.52
CA CYS A 13 -11.84 0.16 4.98
C CYS A 13 -12.12 1.60 5.42
N TYR A 14 -11.71 1.95 6.64
CA TYR A 14 -11.81 3.31 7.17
C TYR A 14 -10.41 3.92 7.28
N PHE A 15 -10.25 5.23 7.09
CA PHE A 15 -8.98 5.92 7.31
C PHE A 15 -8.85 6.50 8.73
N GLY A 16 -9.96 6.65 9.44
CA GLY A 16 -9.99 7.20 10.79
C GLY A 16 -9.76 6.13 11.86
N GLY A 17 -9.45 6.58 13.07
CA GLY A 17 -9.29 5.71 14.23
C GLY A 17 -7.83 5.54 14.67
N LYS A 18 -7.67 4.77 15.75
CA LYS A 18 -6.36 4.41 16.30
C LYS A 18 -5.69 3.36 15.42
N SER A 19 -4.36 3.38 15.38
CA SER A 19 -3.54 2.29 14.86
C SER A 19 -3.83 0.99 15.63
N THR A 20 -3.63 -0.13 14.95
CA THR A 20 -3.95 -1.48 15.44
C THR A 20 -2.78 -2.12 16.20
N ASP A 21 -3.06 -3.16 16.98
CA ASP A 21 -2.01 -3.94 17.67
C ASP A 21 -1.33 -4.99 16.76
N ARG A 22 -1.56 -4.92 15.44
CA ARG A 22 -0.89 -5.80 14.46
C ARG A 22 0.55 -5.35 14.26
N TYR A 23 1.44 -6.27 13.90
CA TYR A 23 2.79 -5.92 13.48
C TYR A 23 2.81 -5.32 12.07
N LEU A 24 3.80 -4.48 11.78
CA LEU A 24 3.99 -3.90 10.45
C LEU A 24 4.58 -4.95 9.48
N LYS A 25 5.63 -5.65 9.92
CA LYS A 25 6.27 -6.78 9.23
C LYS A 25 6.37 -8.00 10.15
N ALA A 26 6.61 -9.16 9.55
CA ALA A 26 6.89 -10.38 10.29
C ALA A 26 8.23 -10.26 11.03
N GLY A 27 8.23 -10.55 12.33
CA GLY A 27 9.43 -10.47 13.16
C GLY A 27 9.73 -9.09 13.74
N ASP A 28 8.86 -8.10 13.52
CA ASP A 28 8.95 -6.81 14.22
C ASP A 28 8.76 -7.00 15.73
N ASP A 29 9.48 -6.20 16.51
CA ASP A 29 9.43 -6.18 17.97
C ASP A 29 8.30 -5.29 18.52
N ARG A 30 7.82 -4.34 17.71
CA ARG A 30 6.82 -3.34 18.06
C ARG A 30 5.60 -3.44 17.17
N THR A 31 4.44 -3.22 17.78
CA THR A 31 3.15 -3.17 17.09
C THR A 31 2.95 -1.85 16.35
N CYS A 32 2.04 -1.84 15.38
CA CYS A 32 1.61 -0.61 14.71
C CYS A 32 1.06 0.43 15.69
N HIS A 33 0.45 0.00 16.81
CA HIS A 33 -0.04 0.89 17.84
C HIS A 33 1.10 1.67 18.52
N GLU A 34 2.24 1.03 18.72
CA GLU A 34 3.45 1.64 19.29
C GLU A 34 4.19 2.51 18.29
N LEU A 35 4.12 2.18 16.99
CA LEU A 35 4.84 2.88 15.93
C LEU A 35 4.10 4.11 15.38
N PHE A 36 2.76 4.08 15.32
CA PHE A 36 1.98 5.05 14.55
C PHE A 36 0.93 5.77 15.39
N ASP A 37 0.78 7.07 15.14
CA ASP A 37 -0.17 7.94 15.85
C ASP A 37 -1.64 7.56 15.59
N ARG A 38 -1.96 7.13 14.36
CA ARG A 38 -3.32 6.85 13.90
C ARG A 38 -3.35 5.83 12.76
N PHE A 39 -4.54 5.33 12.44
CA PHE A 39 -4.70 4.27 11.46
C PHE A 39 -4.28 4.64 10.03
N VAL A 40 -4.53 5.88 9.57
CA VAL A 40 -4.07 6.30 8.22
C VAL A 40 -2.54 6.24 8.08
N THR A 41 -1.79 6.51 9.16
CA THR A 41 -0.34 6.38 9.17
C THR A 41 0.05 4.90 9.04
N GLU A 42 -0.58 4.01 9.83
CA GLU A 42 -0.39 2.56 9.70
C GLU A 42 -0.67 2.07 8.26
N LEU A 43 -1.76 2.52 7.62
CA LEU A 43 -2.12 2.11 6.25
C LEU A 43 -1.02 2.43 5.25
N TRP A 44 -0.50 3.66 5.30
CA TRP A 44 0.56 4.12 4.40
C TRP A 44 1.87 3.38 4.63
N PHE A 45 2.27 3.18 5.89
CA PHE A 45 3.47 2.42 6.20
C PHE A 45 3.31 0.93 5.89
N SER A 46 2.10 0.37 6.04
CA SER A 46 1.81 -1.00 5.62
C SER A 46 1.99 -1.15 4.12
N ALA A 47 1.45 -0.23 3.32
CA ALA A 47 1.67 -0.26 1.87
C ALA A 47 3.16 -0.15 1.51
N ARG A 48 3.91 0.74 2.20
CA ARG A 48 5.37 0.83 2.06
C ARG A 48 6.05 -0.50 2.39
N ALA A 49 5.70 -1.15 3.49
CA ALA A 49 6.29 -2.42 3.91
C ALA A 49 6.07 -3.51 2.85
N PHE A 50 4.85 -3.65 2.33
CA PHE A 50 4.57 -4.61 1.25
C PHE A 50 5.34 -4.28 -0.04
N MET A 51 5.56 -2.99 -0.35
CA MET A 51 6.38 -2.57 -1.50
C MET A 51 7.87 -2.87 -1.30
N GLU A 52 8.41 -2.66 -0.11
CA GLU A 52 9.82 -2.96 0.23
C GLU A 52 10.12 -4.46 0.13
N GLU A 53 9.15 -5.30 0.51
CA GLU A 53 9.24 -6.76 0.39
C GLU A 53 8.91 -7.27 -1.02
N GLY A 54 8.52 -6.38 -1.94
CA GLY A 54 8.21 -6.73 -3.33
C GLY A 54 6.90 -7.50 -3.52
N LEU A 55 6.00 -7.49 -2.54
CA LEU A 55 4.69 -8.16 -2.59
C LEU A 55 3.66 -7.38 -3.41
N ILE A 56 3.75 -6.06 -3.36
CA ILE A 56 2.96 -5.15 -4.18
C ILE A 56 3.90 -4.13 -4.80
N GLY A 57 3.60 -3.62 -5.99
CA GLY A 57 4.47 -2.65 -6.64
C GLY A 57 4.33 -2.72 -8.15
N ASN A 58 5.46 -2.60 -8.85
CA ASN A 58 5.51 -2.49 -10.31
C ASN A 58 4.66 -1.32 -10.83
N LEU A 59 4.78 -0.16 -10.18
CA LEU A 59 4.14 1.06 -10.60
C LEU A 59 4.92 1.61 -11.81
N THR A 60 4.56 1.11 -13.00
CA THR A 60 5.14 1.48 -14.29
C THR A 60 4.79 2.92 -14.67
N VAL A 61 5.16 3.37 -15.89
CA VAL A 61 5.00 4.77 -16.32
C VAL A 61 3.53 5.18 -16.41
N GLU A 62 2.65 4.23 -16.68
CA GLU A 62 1.20 4.38 -16.78
C GLU A 62 0.60 4.83 -15.43
N PHE A 63 1.23 4.50 -14.30
CA PHE A 63 0.80 4.89 -12.96
C PHE A 63 1.44 6.20 -12.47
N LYS A 64 1.76 7.13 -13.38
CA LYS A 64 2.44 8.40 -13.08
C LYS A 64 1.83 9.14 -11.88
N THR A 65 0.51 9.38 -11.91
CA THR A 65 -0.19 10.13 -10.84
C THR A 65 -0.12 9.42 -9.49
N LEU A 66 -0.25 8.09 -9.47
CA LEU A 66 -0.14 7.30 -8.24
C LEU A 66 1.28 7.42 -7.66
N ARG A 67 2.31 7.29 -8.50
CA ARG A 67 3.72 7.40 -8.09
C ARG A 67 4.04 8.78 -7.52
N GLU A 68 3.60 9.83 -8.20
CA GLU A 68 3.77 11.22 -7.73
C GLU A 68 3.10 11.41 -6.37
N GLN A 69 1.87 10.92 -6.19
CA GLN A 69 1.14 11.04 -4.93
C GLN A 69 1.77 10.23 -3.79
N LEU A 70 2.26 9.02 -4.06
CA LEU A 70 2.98 8.19 -3.08
C LEU A 70 4.29 8.84 -2.64
N ALA A 71 5.06 9.39 -3.58
CA ALA A 71 6.35 10.01 -3.30
C ALA A 71 6.25 11.40 -2.66
N ALA A 72 5.15 12.13 -2.91
CA ALA A 72 5.01 13.50 -2.46
C ALA A 72 4.57 13.65 -1.00
N ARG A 73 4.02 12.60 -0.35
CA ARG A 73 3.43 12.73 0.99
C ARG A 73 4.49 12.65 2.09
N ASN A 74 4.54 13.67 2.93
CA ASN A 74 5.49 13.73 4.03
C ASN A 74 4.98 12.99 5.27
N TYR A 75 5.91 12.64 6.16
CA TYR A 75 5.62 12.17 7.51
C TYR A 75 6.63 12.77 8.49
N GLU A 76 6.25 12.83 9.76
CA GLU A 76 7.09 13.31 10.85
C GLU A 76 6.96 12.40 12.06
N THR A 77 8.01 12.34 12.88
CA THR A 77 7.95 11.66 14.18
C THR A 77 7.49 12.65 15.23
N VAL A 78 6.33 12.41 15.85
CA VAL A 78 5.72 13.31 16.84
C VAL A 78 6.18 13.00 18.27
N HIS A 79 5.71 13.79 19.25
CA HIS A 79 6.19 13.82 20.65
C HIS A 79 6.25 12.45 21.36
N ASP A 80 5.43 11.47 20.94
CA ASP A 80 5.41 10.11 21.50
C ASP A 80 6.34 9.13 20.76
N LYS A 81 7.28 9.63 19.94
CA LYS A 81 8.14 8.85 19.04
C LYS A 81 7.35 7.99 18.04
N LYS A 82 6.09 8.34 17.81
CA LYS A 82 5.23 7.73 16.81
C LYS A 82 5.36 8.49 15.51
N ASP A 83 5.35 7.77 14.39
CA ASP A 83 5.29 8.41 13.09
C ASP A 83 3.86 8.87 12.81
N ALA A 84 3.74 10.02 12.15
CA ALA A 84 2.50 10.63 11.74
C ALA A 84 2.62 11.11 10.29
N ILE A 85 1.76 10.61 9.41
CA ILE A 85 1.72 11.11 8.03
C ILE A 85 1.03 12.48 7.96
N GLU A 86 1.46 13.28 7.00
CA GLU A 86 0.83 14.54 6.64
C GLU A 86 -0.66 14.31 6.30
N THR A 87 -1.54 15.18 6.80
CA THR A 87 -2.97 15.09 6.48
C THR A 87 -3.24 15.48 5.03
N LYS A 88 -4.28 14.91 4.42
CA LYS A 88 -4.74 15.23 3.05
C LYS A 88 -4.90 16.73 2.81
N ARG A 89 -5.41 17.47 3.80
CA ARG A 89 -5.60 18.93 3.72
C ARG A 89 -4.26 19.68 3.67
N VAL A 90 -3.30 19.27 4.50
CA VAL A 90 -1.97 19.89 4.55
C VAL A 90 -1.21 19.60 3.26
N MET A 91 -1.23 18.35 2.79
CA MET A 91 -0.63 17.97 1.50
C MET A 91 -1.24 18.79 0.35
N LYS A 92 -2.58 18.86 0.24
CA LYS A 92 -3.24 19.65 -0.80
C LYS A 92 -2.86 21.13 -0.76
N LYS A 93 -2.70 21.71 0.43
CA LYS A 93 -2.23 23.10 0.58
C LYS A 93 -0.79 23.27 0.09
N ARG A 94 0.07 22.27 0.30
CA ARG A 94 1.50 22.31 -0.05
C ARG A 94 1.78 22.03 -1.53
N VAL A 95 1.15 21.00 -2.11
CA VAL A 95 1.44 20.54 -3.48
C VAL A 95 0.33 20.84 -4.50
N GLY A 96 -0.82 21.38 -4.05
CA GLY A 96 -1.94 21.76 -4.93
C GLY A 96 -2.95 20.65 -5.22
N TYR A 97 -2.67 19.40 -4.85
CA TYR A 97 -3.54 18.24 -5.07
C TYR A 97 -3.60 17.31 -3.86
N SER A 98 -4.67 16.52 -3.77
CA SER A 98 -4.81 15.47 -2.75
C SER A 98 -4.28 14.11 -3.25
N PRO A 99 -3.80 13.24 -2.34
CA PRO A 99 -3.26 11.92 -2.69
C PRO A 99 -4.36 10.86 -2.87
N ASP A 100 -5.42 11.14 -3.65
CA ASP A 100 -6.58 10.25 -3.77
C ASP A 100 -6.26 8.86 -4.34
N HIS A 101 -5.41 8.78 -5.36
CA HIS A 101 -4.97 7.51 -5.96
C HIS A 101 -4.09 6.72 -4.99
N ALA A 102 -3.18 7.42 -4.30
CA ALA A 102 -2.31 6.80 -3.30
C ALA A 102 -3.09 6.32 -2.07
N ASP A 103 -4.07 7.11 -1.58
CA ASP A 103 -4.97 6.69 -0.50
C ASP A 103 -5.77 5.44 -0.91
N ALA A 104 -6.29 5.38 -2.14
CA ALA A 104 -6.96 4.19 -2.66
C ALA A 104 -6.04 2.97 -2.71
N PHE A 105 -4.81 3.13 -3.21
CA PHE A 105 -3.81 2.08 -3.22
C PHE A 105 -3.48 1.56 -1.80
N CYS A 106 -3.33 2.46 -0.82
CA CYS A 106 -3.09 2.07 0.57
C CYS A 106 -4.28 1.36 1.22
N MET A 107 -5.52 1.57 0.78
CA MET A 107 -6.66 0.79 1.28
C MET A 107 -6.63 -0.66 0.81
N PHE A 108 -6.12 -0.90 -0.40
CA PHE A 108 -6.00 -2.25 -0.95
C PHE A 108 -5.10 -3.15 -0.09
N THR A 109 -4.06 -2.57 0.53
CA THR A 109 -3.14 -3.32 1.39
C THR A 109 -3.75 -3.72 2.73
N GLU A 110 -4.70 -2.93 3.25
CA GLU A 110 -5.48 -3.34 4.42
C GLU A 110 -6.34 -4.57 4.15
N LEU A 111 -6.90 -4.69 2.94
CA LEU A 111 -7.64 -5.90 2.56
C LEU A 111 -6.73 -7.13 2.60
N PHE A 112 -5.53 -7.05 2.04
CA PHE A 112 -4.56 -8.14 2.12
C PHE A 112 -4.21 -8.52 3.55
N LYS A 113 -3.95 -7.53 4.42
CA LYS A 113 -3.67 -7.77 5.84
C LYS A 113 -4.82 -8.48 6.54
N ARG A 114 -6.07 -8.06 6.29
CA ARG A 114 -7.27 -8.72 6.85
C ARG A 114 -7.45 -10.15 6.36
N LYS A 115 -6.98 -10.47 5.15
CA LYS A 115 -6.97 -11.84 4.61
C LYS A 115 -5.74 -12.65 5.02
N GLY A 116 -4.87 -12.11 5.89
CA GLY A 116 -3.77 -12.83 6.53
C GLY A 116 -2.39 -12.60 5.91
N ALA A 117 -2.26 -11.70 4.92
CA ALA A 117 -0.95 -11.35 4.38
C ALA A 117 -0.13 -10.51 5.37
N VAL A 118 1.15 -10.83 5.51
CA VAL A 118 2.09 -10.09 6.37
C VAL A 118 3.38 -9.86 5.60
N ALA A 119 3.80 -8.60 5.50
CA ALA A 119 5.07 -8.24 4.86
C ALA A 119 6.25 -8.92 5.58
N GLY A 120 7.17 -9.54 4.83
CA GLY A 120 8.38 -10.16 5.38
C GLY A 120 8.19 -11.57 5.95
N SER A 121 7.01 -12.19 5.78
CA SER A 121 6.78 -13.57 6.22
C SER A 121 7.60 -14.58 5.41
N ALA A 122 8.09 -15.65 6.06
CA ALA A 122 9.07 -16.59 5.50
C ALA A 122 8.61 -17.42 4.27
N GLN A 123 7.35 -17.32 3.84
CA GLN A 123 6.95 -17.87 2.53
C GLN A 123 7.52 -17.06 1.35
N ASP A 124 7.92 -15.81 1.58
CA ASP A 124 8.42 -14.90 0.54
C ASP A 124 9.96 -14.97 0.36
N TYR A 125 10.69 -15.53 1.35
CA TYR A 125 12.15 -15.44 1.43
C TYR A 125 12.91 -16.69 0.95
N LYS A 126 12.27 -17.86 0.79
CA LYS A 126 12.97 -19.14 0.53
C LYS A 126 13.60 -19.30 -0.87
N LYS A 127 13.56 -18.30 -1.76
CA LYS A 127 14.36 -18.29 -2.99
C LYS A 127 15.39 -17.15 -2.92
N GLY A 128 16.57 -17.48 -2.39
CA GLY A 128 17.76 -16.64 -2.46
C GLY A 128 17.96 -16.13 -3.89
N GLY A 129 18.05 -14.80 -4.02
CA GLY A 129 17.98 -14.06 -5.31
C GLY A 129 17.01 -12.86 -5.29
N GLY A 130 16.41 -12.57 -4.13
CA GLY A 130 15.25 -11.69 -3.92
C GLY A 130 15.15 -10.43 -4.78
N ARG A 131 16.11 -9.51 -4.77
CA ARG A 131 15.91 -8.22 -5.46
C ARG A 131 15.95 -8.31 -6.99
N GLU A 132 16.92 -9.02 -7.56
CA GLU A 132 17.02 -9.15 -9.03
C GLU A 132 15.97 -10.08 -9.62
N ALA A 133 15.60 -11.15 -8.90
CA ALA A 133 14.61 -12.10 -9.38
C ALA A 133 13.19 -11.54 -9.28
N LEU A 134 12.87 -10.79 -8.21
CA LEU A 134 11.61 -10.06 -8.10
C LEU A 134 11.55 -8.92 -9.11
N HIS A 135 12.65 -8.16 -9.29
CA HIS A 135 12.72 -7.15 -10.34
C HIS A 135 12.53 -7.77 -11.73
N ARG A 136 13.21 -8.89 -12.05
CA ARG A 136 13.00 -9.62 -13.31
C ARG A 136 11.59 -10.15 -13.48
N ARG A 137 10.95 -10.67 -12.41
CA ARG A 137 9.56 -11.14 -12.47
C ARG A 137 8.58 -9.99 -12.68
N ALA A 138 8.73 -8.89 -11.93
CA ALA A 138 7.90 -7.70 -12.10
C ALA A 138 8.05 -7.11 -13.52
N VAL A 139 9.28 -7.06 -14.04
CA VAL A 139 9.57 -6.64 -15.42
C VAL A 139 8.99 -7.63 -16.44
N ALA A 140 9.12 -8.94 -16.25
CA ALA A 140 8.56 -9.94 -17.15
C ALA A 140 7.03 -9.85 -17.22
N TYR A 141 6.35 -9.70 -16.08
CA TYR A 141 4.89 -9.49 -16.05
C TYR A 141 4.47 -8.18 -16.74
N SER A 142 5.32 -7.15 -16.77
CA SER A 142 5.02 -5.89 -17.48
C SER A 142 5.24 -5.94 -19.00
N GLN A 143 6.04 -6.89 -19.50
CA GLN A 143 6.28 -7.05 -20.93
C GLN A 143 5.23 -7.94 -21.60
N VAL A 144 4.60 -8.86 -20.86
CA VAL A 144 3.51 -9.70 -21.39
C VAL A 144 2.26 -8.87 -21.74
N THR A 145 2.05 -7.72 -21.09
CA THR A 145 0.88 -6.86 -21.36
C THR A 145 1.03 -5.95 -22.58
N HIS A 146 2.19 -5.95 -23.25
CA HIS A 146 2.43 -5.10 -24.42
C HIS A 146 2.32 -5.82 -25.77
N ASP A 147 2.30 -7.16 -25.81
CA ASP A 147 2.43 -7.86 -27.10
C ASP A 147 1.29 -8.82 -27.51
N GLU A 148 0.32 -9.26 -26.68
CA GLU A 148 -0.62 -10.31 -27.17
C GLU A 148 -2.14 -10.22 -26.87
N ASP A 149 -2.70 -9.21 -26.19
CA ASP A 149 -4.15 -9.25 -25.83
C ASP A 149 -5.08 -8.24 -26.54
N PHE A 150 -4.68 -7.62 -27.65
CA PHE A 150 -5.60 -6.78 -28.46
C PHE A 150 -5.96 -7.34 -29.85
N ALA A 151 -5.53 -8.54 -30.23
CA ALA A 151 -5.77 -9.07 -31.58
C ALA A 151 -7.08 -9.84 -31.77
N HIS A 152 -7.85 -10.16 -30.71
CA HIS A 152 -9.07 -10.96 -30.86
C HIS A 152 -10.25 -10.44 -30.02
N ALA A 153 -10.76 -9.26 -30.38
CA ALA A 153 -12.12 -8.85 -30.03
C ALA A 153 -12.68 -7.85 -31.07
N THR A 154 -12.85 -8.33 -32.30
CA THR A 154 -13.76 -7.71 -33.27
C THR A 154 -14.71 -8.80 -33.75
N VAL A 155 -15.96 -8.70 -33.30
CA VAL A 155 -17.13 -9.23 -34.01
C VAL A 155 -17.82 -8.05 -34.64
#